data_AF-A0A3B9BEG7-F1
#
_entry.id   AF-A0A3B9BEG7-F1
#
_cell.length_a   1.000
_cell.length_b   1.000
_cell.length_c   1.000
_cell.angle_alpha   90.00
_cell.angle_beta   90.00
_cell.angle_gamma   90.00
#
_symmetry.space_group_name_H-M   'P 1'
#
loop_
_entity.id
_entity.type
_entity.pdbx_description
1 polymer ?
#
loop_
_entity_poly.entity_id
_entity_poly.type
_entity_poly.pdbx_seq_one_letter_code
_entity_poly.pdbx_strand_id
1 'polypeptide(L)'
;MMMNSVIRISVIEKIARMCQVSGSLYLWLVFLFCQKVYKWFHVFVPEYISVEEIVMPIYDYMCEACEYRFEESLSMSNMEKPTKKPCPKCSKKKVKKTIGGFPALSADSNLTANNATGGRWNELMSRMKPGLPARMRDRLDKGATGRRWNT
;
A
#
# COMPACT_ATOMS: atom_id res chain seq x y z
N MET A 1 -5.67 -15.55 16.32
CA MET A 1 -5.66 -15.30 17.78
C MET A 1 -7.09 -15.31 18.37
N MET A 2 -7.86 -16.39 18.16
CA MET A 2 -9.25 -16.51 18.67
C MET A 2 -9.43 -17.61 19.72
N MET A 3 -8.37 -18.33 20.10
CA MET A 3 -8.45 -19.45 21.05
C MET A 3 -8.33 -19.03 22.52
N ASN A 4 -7.87 -17.81 22.82
CA ASN A 4 -7.63 -17.36 24.20
C ASN A 4 -8.88 -16.81 24.91
N SER A 5 -9.95 -16.49 24.18
CA SER A 5 -11.21 -15.98 24.74
C SER A 5 -12.14 -17.10 25.25
N VAL A 6 -12.10 -18.28 24.63
CA VAL A 6 -12.99 -19.41 24.96
C VAL A 6 -12.61 -20.06 26.30
N ILE A 7 -11.31 -20.11 26.63
CA ILE A 7 -10.80 -20.70 27.88
C ILE A 7 -11.20 -19.86 29.11
N ARG A 8 -11.35 -18.53 28.96
CA ARG A 8 -11.72 -17.64 30.07
C ARG A 8 -13.19 -17.78 30.50
N ILE A 9 -14.08 -18.12 29.57
CA ILE A 9 -15.52 -18.24 29.85
C ILE A 9 -15.82 -19.51 30.66
N SER A 10 -15.16 -20.62 30.35
CA SER A 10 -15.40 -21.92 31.02
C SER A 10 -14.89 -21.96 32.48
N VAL A 11 -13.86 -21.19 32.82
CA VAL A 11 -13.35 -21.06 34.19
C VAL A 11 -14.33 -20.26 35.07
N ILE A 12 -14.94 -19.22 34.52
CA ILE A 12 -15.93 -18.38 35.24
C ILE A 12 -17.20 -19.18 35.55
N GLU A 13 -17.67 -20.03 34.63
CA GLU A 13 -18.83 -20.90 34.88
C GLU A 13 -18.59 -21.95 35.97
N LYS A 14 -17.37 -22.50 36.08
CA LYS A 14 -17.02 -23.46 37.13
C LYS A 14 -16.96 -22.82 38.52
N ILE A 15 -16.46 -21.58 38.62
CA ILE A 15 -16.40 -20.84 39.89
C ILE A 15 -17.81 -20.46 40.36
N ALA A 16 -18.71 -20.11 39.44
CA ALA A 16 -20.12 -19.82 39.77
C ALA A 16 -20.85 -21.03 40.39
N ARG A 17 -20.58 -22.26 39.90
CA ARG A 17 -21.18 -23.49 40.46
C ARG A 17 -20.66 -23.84 41.85
N MET A 18 -19.41 -23.47 42.21
CA MET A 18 -18.89 -23.68 43.56
C MET A 18 -19.49 -22.72 44.60
N CYS A 19 -19.97 -21.55 44.17
CA CYS A 19 -20.51 -20.52 45.07
C CYS A 19 -21.93 -20.84 45.60
N GLN A 20 -22.65 -21.78 44.95
CA GLN A 20 -24.04 -22.11 45.30
C GLN A 20 -24.15 -23.13 46.45
N VAL A 21 -23.05 -23.75 46.87
CA VAL A 21 -23.03 -24.82 47.88
C VAL A 21 -22.69 -24.32 49.29
N SER A 22 -22.11 -23.13 49.46
CA SER A 22 -21.51 -22.72 50.76
C SER A 22 -22.29 -21.69 51.58
N GLY A 23 -23.44 -21.19 51.13
CA GLY A 23 -24.37 -20.38 51.95
C GLY A 23 -23.78 -19.12 52.61
N SER A 24 -22.59 -18.68 52.20
CA SER A 24 -21.86 -17.60 52.86
C SER A 24 -22.10 -16.28 52.13
N LEU A 25 -22.90 -15.40 52.77
CA LEU A 25 -23.23 -14.05 52.30
C LEU A 25 -21.99 -13.20 51.96
N TYR A 26 -20.84 -13.48 52.57
CA TYR A 26 -19.57 -12.79 52.30
C TYR A 26 -19.04 -13.04 50.89
N LEU A 27 -19.16 -14.28 50.37
CA LEU A 27 -18.72 -14.64 49.03
C LEU A 27 -19.63 -14.00 47.96
N TRP A 28 -20.92 -13.86 48.25
CA TRP A 28 -21.89 -13.23 47.35
C TRP A 28 -21.66 -11.72 47.23
N LEU A 29 -21.36 -11.05 48.34
CA LEU A 29 -21.00 -9.63 48.34
C LEU A 29 -19.67 -9.36 47.61
N VAL A 30 -18.66 -10.22 47.77
CA VAL A 30 -17.39 -10.09 47.03
C VAL A 30 -17.60 -10.31 45.53
N PHE A 31 -18.47 -11.25 45.12
CA PHE A 31 -18.78 -11.50 43.71
C PHE A 31 -19.54 -10.33 43.06
N LEU A 32 -20.52 -9.75 43.77
CA LEU A 32 -21.24 -8.55 43.33
C LEU A 32 -20.32 -7.31 43.27
N PHE A 33 -19.39 -7.18 44.22
CA PHE A 33 -18.40 -6.11 44.21
C PHE A 33 -17.44 -6.25 43.01
N CYS A 34 -16.96 -7.46 42.74
CA CYS A 34 -16.13 -7.76 41.56
C CYS A 34 -16.86 -7.44 40.24
N GLN A 35 -18.10 -7.89 40.06
CA GLN A 35 -18.87 -7.60 38.83
C GLN A 35 -19.05 -6.09 38.58
N LYS A 36 -19.19 -5.29 39.65
CA LYS A 36 -19.31 -3.83 39.55
C LYS A 36 -17.98 -3.18 39.10
N VAL A 37 -16.85 -3.67 39.61
CA VAL A 37 -15.50 -3.18 39.23
C VAL A 37 -15.14 -3.55 37.79
N TYR A 38 -15.45 -4.77 37.33
CA TYR A 38 -15.16 -5.19 35.95
C TYR A 38 -16.00 -4.46 34.89
N LYS A 39 -17.24 -4.06 35.23
CA LYS A 39 -18.06 -3.23 34.33
C LYS A 39 -17.54 -1.80 34.21
N TRP A 40 -16.85 -1.29 35.22
CA TRP A 40 -16.23 0.03 35.19
C TRP A 40 -14.95 0.05 34.35
N PHE A 41 -14.20 -1.05 34.32
CA PHE A 41 -12.93 -1.13 33.59
C PHE A 41 -13.09 -1.19 32.05
N HIS A 42 -14.25 -1.58 31.54
CA HIS A 42 -14.53 -1.62 30.09
C HIS A 42 -15.02 -0.28 29.51
N VAL A 43 -15.34 0.71 30.34
CA VAL A 43 -15.76 2.05 29.90
C VAL A 43 -14.55 2.97 29.67
N PHE A 44 -13.36 2.56 30.10
CA PHE A 44 -12.14 3.36 30.07
C PHE A 44 -11.08 2.79 29.12
N VAL A 45 -11.50 2.39 27.92
CA VAL A 45 -10.59 2.45 26.77
C VAL A 45 -11.22 3.46 25.83
N PRO A 46 -10.82 4.74 25.90
CA PRO A 46 -11.20 5.68 24.86
C PRO A 46 -10.73 5.07 23.55
N GLU A 47 -11.70 4.86 22.66
CA GLU A 47 -11.48 4.54 21.26
C GLU A 47 -10.43 5.52 20.75
N TYR A 48 -9.22 5.02 20.55
CA TYR A 48 -8.05 5.80 20.15
C TYR A 48 -8.36 6.46 18.82
N ILE A 49 -8.76 7.72 18.92
CA ILE A 49 -8.80 8.67 17.82
C ILE A 49 -7.38 8.78 17.31
N SER A 50 -7.09 8.08 16.23
CA SER A 50 -6.01 8.42 15.34
C SER A 50 -6.50 8.12 13.95
N VAL A 51 -6.68 9.13 13.10
CA VAL A 51 -6.16 9.22 11.71
C VAL A 51 -6.85 10.45 11.10
N GLU A 52 -6.46 11.68 11.44
CA GLU A 52 -6.87 12.82 10.61
C GLU A 52 -5.74 13.77 10.16
N GLU A 53 -4.50 13.61 10.61
CA GLU A 53 -3.38 14.38 10.04
C GLU A 53 -2.13 13.54 9.73
N ILE A 54 -2.34 12.33 9.18
CA ILE A 54 -1.33 11.75 8.29
C ILE A 54 -1.70 12.28 6.92
N VAL A 55 -0.74 12.86 6.18
CA VAL A 55 -0.93 13.22 4.77
C VAL A 55 -1.47 11.99 4.03
N MET A 56 -2.78 11.95 3.81
CA MET A 56 -3.44 10.83 3.15
C MET A 56 -3.17 10.96 1.66
N PRO A 57 -2.51 9.97 1.03
CA PRO A 57 -2.21 10.06 -0.38
C PRO A 57 -3.51 10.20 -1.17
N ILE A 58 -3.50 11.13 -2.12
CA ILE A 58 -4.56 11.31 -3.11
C ILE A 58 -4.26 10.33 -4.25
N TYR A 59 -5.27 9.56 -4.65
CA TYR A 59 -5.15 8.64 -5.79
C TYR A 59 -6.15 9.01 -6.87
N ASP A 60 -5.71 8.86 -8.13
CA ASP A 60 -6.55 9.09 -9.29
C ASP A 60 -7.20 7.77 -9.75
N TYR A 61 -8.48 7.86 -10.08
CA TYR A 61 -9.26 6.76 -10.62
C TYR A 61 -9.93 7.17 -11.92
N MET A 62 -10.05 6.22 -12.84
CA MET A 62 -10.73 6.40 -14.12
C MET A 62 -11.73 5.27 -14.36
N CYS A 63 -12.96 5.62 -14.73
CA CYS A 63 -13.95 4.64 -15.16
C CYS A 63 -13.77 4.30 -16.64
N GLU A 64 -13.70 3.01 -16.99
CA GLU A 64 -13.55 2.58 -18.39
C GLU A 64 -14.81 2.79 -19.23
N ALA A 65 -15.98 2.88 -18.60
CA ALA A 65 -17.25 2.92 -19.33
C ALA A 65 -17.72 4.34 -19.68
N CYS A 66 -17.28 5.35 -18.93
CA CYS A 66 -17.68 6.75 -19.14
C CYS A 66 -16.49 7.72 -19.11
N GLU A 67 -15.27 7.19 -19.00
CA GLU A 67 -14.00 7.93 -18.97
C GLU A 67 -13.91 9.02 -17.89
N TYR A 68 -14.82 8.98 -16.91
CA TYR A 68 -14.84 9.92 -15.81
C TYR A 68 -13.65 9.68 -14.88
N ARG A 69 -12.87 10.74 -14.65
CA ARG A 69 -11.73 10.78 -13.74
C ARG A 69 -12.15 11.40 -12.42
N PHE A 70 -11.73 10.82 -11.31
CA PHE A 70 -12.00 11.34 -9.98
C PHE A 70 -10.86 10.99 -9.03
N GLU A 71 -10.75 11.76 -7.95
CA GLU A 71 -9.68 11.68 -6.97
C GLU A 71 -10.27 11.36 -5.60
N GLU A 72 -9.63 10.46 -4.85
CA GLU A 72 -10.00 10.17 -3.45
C GLU A 72 -8.76 10.11 -2.56
N SER A 73 -8.82 10.75 -1.40
CA SER A 73 -7.81 10.66 -0.34
C SER A 73 -8.05 9.39 0.49
N LEU A 74 -7.17 8.41 0.36
CA LEU A 74 -7.32 7.10 1.01
C LEU A 74 -6.02 6.66 1.63
N SER A 75 -6.11 5.82 2.66
CA SER A 75 -4.91 5.21 3.23
C SER A 75 -4.37 4.17 2.26
N MET A 76 -3.06 3.91 2.31
CA MET A 76 -2.42 2.85 1.53
C MET A 76 -3.13 1.49 1.69
N SER A 77 -3.68 1.18 2.87
CA SER A 77 -4.45 -0.04 3.12
C SER A 77 -5.80 -0.12 2.40
N ASN A 78 -6.37 1.03 2.03
CA ASN A 78 -7.74 1.16 1.52
C ASN A 78 -7.81 1.58 0.06
N MET A 79 -6.68 1.69 -0.64
CA MET A 79 -6.60 2.14 -2.03
C MET A 79 -7.46 1.32 -3.01
N GLU A 80 -7.76 0.05 -2.74
CA GLU A 80 -8.58 -0.79 -3.65
C GLU A 80 -10.09 -0.65 -3.45
N LYS A 81 -10.53 0.05 -2.40
CA LYS A 81 -11.96 0.22 -2.12
C LYS A 81 -12.72 0.88 -3.28
N PRO A 82 -12.23 1.93 -3.94
CA PRO A 82 -12.97 2.61 -5.02
C PRO A 82 -13.10 1.75 -6.27
N THR A 83 -12.14 0.84 -6.50
CA THR A 83 -12.16 -0.12 -7.63
C THR A 83 -13.34 -1.09 -7.53
N LYS A 84 -13.78 -1.41 -6.30
CA LYS A 84 -14.91 -2.32 -6.03
C LYS A 84 -16.26 -1.61 -6.00
N LYS A 85 -16.27 -0.28 -5.85
CA LYS A 85 -17.49 0.54 -5.81
C LYS A 85 -17.98 0.85 -7.23
N PRO A 86 -19.29 1.08 -7.41
CA PRO A 86 -19.82 1.57 -8.67
C PRO A 86 -19.32 3.00 -8.94
N CYS A 87 -19.09 3.33 -10.22
CA CYS A 87 -18.71 4.69 -10.61
C CYS A 87 -19.81 5.71 -10.24
N PRO A 88 -19.47 6.89 -9.70
CA PRO A 88 -20.45 7.91 -9.29
C PRO A 88 -21.28 8.47 -10.46
N LYS A 89 -20.77 8.40 -11.70
CA LYS A 89 -21.45 8.94 -12.89
C LYS A 89 -22.32 7.92 -13.63
N CYS A 90 -21.85 6.67 -13.76
CA CYS A 90 -22.48 5.67 -14.63
C CYS A 90 -22.94 4.40 -13.90
N SER A 91 -22.67 4.29 -12.59
CA SER A 91 -23.02 3.14 -11.74
C SER A 91 -22.42 1.78 -12.16
N LYS A 92 -21.57 1.73 -13.19
CA LYS A 92 -20.89 0.52 -13.63
C LYS A 92 -19.69 0.21 -12.74
N LYS A 93 -19.46 -1.08 -12.46
CA LYS A 93 -18.31 -1.58 -11.66
C LYS A 93 -17.06 -1.80 -12.51
N LYS A 94 -16.67 -0.78 -13.28
CA LYS A 94 -15.46 -0.81 -14.14
C LYS A 94 -14.60 0.43 -13.89
N VAL A 95 -14.05 0.51 -12.68
CA VAL A 95 -13.16 1.61 -12.25
C VAL A 95 -11.75 1.06 -12.14
N LYS A 96 -10.76 1.77 -12.69
CA LYS A 96 -9.34 1.45 -12.59
C LYS A 96 -8.57 2.58 -11.92
N LYS A 97 -7.52 2.22 -11.19
CA LYS A 97 -6.53 3.20 -10.69
C LYS A 97 -5.73 3.71 -11.88
N THR A 98 -5.59 5.02 -11.96
CA THR A 98 -4.75 5.68 -12.97
C THR A 98 -3.64 6.40 -12.21
N ILE A 99 -2.42 6.33 -12.70
CA ILE A 99 -1.35 7.19 -12.22
C ILE A 99 -1.25 8.31 -13.26
N GLY A 100 -1.48 9.56 -12.83
CA GLY A 100 -1.27 10.74 -13.67
C GLY A 100 0.06 10.65 -14.41
N GLY A 101 0.04 10.98 -15.70
CA GLY A 101 1.04 10.57 -16.68
C GLY A 101 2.48 10.64 -16.19
N PHE A 102 3.22 9.54 -16.39
CA PHE A 102 4.66 9.52 -16.18
C PHE A 102 5.28 10.59 -17.09
N PRO A 103 6.04 11.57 -16.56
CA PRO A 103 6.80 12.45 -17.42
C PRO A 103 7.69 11.54 -18.27
N ALA A 104 7.62 11.68 -19.59
CA ALA A 104 8.47 10.93 -20.49
C ALA A 104 9.91 11.15 -20.03
N LEU A 105 10.56 10.08 -19.56
CA LEU A 105 11.93 10.14 -19.08
C LEU A 105 12.81 10.41 -20.31
N SER A 106 13.07 11.68 -20.58
CA SER A 106 13.96 12.08 -21.66
C SER A 106 15.39 12.03 -21.15
N ALA A 107 16.21 11.21 -21.80
CA ALA A 107 17.64 11.28 -21.60
C ALA A 107 18.16 12.50 -22.37
N ASP A 108 19.03 13.30 -21.72
CA ASP A 108 19.69 14.43 -22.38
C ASP A 108 20.54 13.91 -23.55
N SER A 109 20.09 14.19 -24.78
CA SER A 109 20.78 13.80 -26.00
C SER A 109 21.90 14.77 -26.40
N ASN A 110 22.09 15.88 -25.67
CA ASN A 110 23.12 16.86 -25.98
C ASN A 110 24.48 16.45 -25.40
N LEU A 111 24.51 15.79 -24.24
CA LEU A 111 25.74 15.31 -23.60
C LEU A 111 26.16 13.92 -24.12
N THR A 112 26.33 13.79 -25.44
CA THR A 112 26.91 12.56 -26.03
C THR A 112 28.43 12.67 -26.10
N ALA A 113 29.12 11.52 -26.00
CA ALA A 113 30.57 11.45 -26.18
C ALA A 113 31.04 12.05 -27.52
N ASN A 114 30.20 11.98 -28.55
CA ASN A 114 30.45 12.61 -29.85
C ASN A 114 30.37 14.14 -29.80
N ASN A 115 29.37 14.70 -29.13
CA ASN A 115 29.24 16.16 -29.00
C ASN A 115 30.39 16.75 -28.17
N ALA A 116 30.82 16.06 -27.12
CA ALA A 116 31.96 16.48 -26.30
C ALA A 116 33.32 16.44 -27.04
N THR A 117 33.46 15.55 -28.02
CA THR A 117 34.74 15.33 -28.75
C THR A 117 34.73 15.87 -30.18
N GLY A 118 33.68 16.57 -30.61
CA GLY A 118 33.53 17.07 -31.97
C GLY A 118 33.46 15.95 -33.03
N GLY A 119 32.91 14.79 -32.68
CA GLY A 119 32.77 13.64 -33.59
C GLY A 119 33.97 12.70 -33.66
N ARG A 120 35.09 13.02 -33.00
CA ARG A 120 36.31 12.18 -32.98
C ARG A 120 36.07 10.81 -32.32
N TRP A 121 35.11 10.74 -31.40
CA TRP A 121 34.71 9.48 -30.77
C TRP A 121 34.17 8.46 -31.77
N ASN A 122 33.29 8.85 -32.70
CA ASN A 122 32.78 7.95 -33.74
C ASN A 122 33.89 7.43 -34.66
N GLU A 123 34.88 8.26 -34.96
CA GLU A 123 36.03 7.88 -35.77
C GLU A 123 36.91 6.84 -35.04
N LEU A 124 37.13 7.02 -33.74
CA LEU A 124 37.83 6.03 -32.92
C LEU A 124 37.04 4.71 -32.86
N MET A 125 35.73 4.79 -32.65
CA MET A 125 34.87 3.62 -32.52
C MET A 125 34.78 2.82 -33.84
N SER A 126 34.74 3.49 -34.99
CA SER A 126 34.72 2.82 -36.29
C SER A 126 36.01 2.01 -36.55
N ARG A 127 37.16 2.50 -36.07
CA ARG A 127 38.44 1.78 -36.14
C ARG A 127 38.51 0.57 -35.22
N MET A 128 37.84 0.62 -34.06
CA MET A 128 37.82 -0.49 -33.10
C MET A 128 36.79 -1.59 -33.43
N LYS A 129 35.67 -1.25 -34.08
CA LYS A 129 34.61 -2.18 -34.49
C LYS A 129 35.06 -3.46 -35.21
N PRO A 130 35.98 -3.44 -36.20
CA PRO A 130 36.36 -4.65 -36.92
C PRO A 130 37.00 -5.72 -36.01
N GLY A 131 37.66 -5.32 -34.93
CA GLY A 131 38.27 -6.25 -33.96
C GLY A 131 37.28 -6.94 -33.00
N LEU A 132 36.02 -6.51 -32.99
CA LEU A 132 34.99 -7.05 -32.08
C LEU A 132 34.11 -8.10 -32.79
N PRO A 133 33.60 -9.12 -32.06
CA PRO A 133 32.59 -10.03 -32.58
C PRO A 133 31.29 -9.29 -32.90
N ALA A 134 30.56 -9.74 -33.92
CA ALA A 134 29.37 -9.07 -34.45
C ALA A 134 28.34 -8.69 -33.37
N ARG A 135 28.07 -9.58 -32.41
CA ARG A 135 27.14 -9.34 -31.28
C ARG A 135 27.48 -8.10 -30.44
N MET A 136 28.76 -7.73 -30.33
CA MET A 136 29.18 -6.57 -29.55
C MET A 136 29.14 -5.27 -30.35
N ARG A 137 29.27 -5.34 -31.68
CA ARG A 137 29.21 -4.18 -32.57
C ARG A 137 27.87 -3.45 -32.45
N ASP A 138 26.77 -4.20 -32.45
CA ASP A 138 25.42 -3.63 -32.32
C ASP A 138 25.17 -2.91 -30.99
N ARG A 139 25.78 -3.38 -29.90
CA ARG A 139 25.66 -2.74 -28.57
C ARG A 139 26.51 -1.47 -28.50
N LEU A 140 27.66 -1.48 -29.16
CA LEU A 140 28.57 -0.35 -29.25
C LEU A 140 27.89 0.83 -29.97
N ASP A 141 27.20 0.55 -31.08
CA ASP A 141 26.48 1.54 -31.88
C ASP A 141 25.28 2.15 -31.16
N LYS A 142 24.53 1.31 -30.42
CA LYS A 142 23.43 1.79 -29.59
C LYS A 142 23.91 2.64 -28.41
N GLY A 143 25.06 2.33 -27.84
CA GLY A 143 25.65 3.10 -26.74
C GLY A 143 26.14 4.49 -27.15
N ALA A 144 26.62 4.65 -28.39
CA ALA A 144 27.14 5.94 -28.88
C ALA A 144 26.08 7.03 -29.08
N THR A 145 24.81 6.64 -29.23
CA THR A 145 23.69 7.56 -29.53
C THR A 145 22.93 8.05 -28.29
N GLY A 146 23.33 7.62 -27.08
CA GLY A 146 22.67 7.99 -25.83
C GLY A 146 21.28 7.37 -25.62
N ARG A 147 20.71 6.72 -26.65
CA ARG A 147 19.42 6.02 -26.60
C ARG A 147 19.62 4.56 -26.18
N ARG A 148 20.00 4.36 -24.92
CA ARG A 148 20.16 3.00 -24.35
C ARG A 148 18.81 2.36 -24.02
N TRP A 149 17.82 3.18 -23.69
CA TRP A 149 16.48 2.74 -23.30
C TRP A 149 15.52 3.10 -24.42
N ASN A 150 14.93 2.08 -25.06
CA ASN A 150 13.74 2.28 -25.87
C ASN A 150 12.55 2.14 -24.93
N THR A 151 11.84 3.24 -24.67
CA THR A 151 10.47 3.20 -24.13
C THR A 151 9.51 2.66 -25.15
#